data_AF-A0A9D8Q750-F1
#
_entry.id   AF-A0A9D8Q750-F1
#
_cell.length_a   1.000
_cell.length_b   1.000
_cell.length_c   1.000
_cell.angle_alpha   90.00
_cell.angle_beta   90.00
_cell.angle_gamma   90.00
#
_symmetry.space_group_name_H-M   'P 1'
#
loop_
_entity.id
_entity.type
_entity.pdbx_description
1 polymer ?
#
loop_
_entity_poly.entity_id
_entity_poly.type
_entity_poly.pdbx_seq_one_letter_code
_entity_poly.pdbx_strand_id
1 'polypeptide(L)'
;GAPFATERTMAAARDFLEEIVLVPDADAVRELLWVLQNGRVLLEPAASCTVAAALARKDSFKPGDRVALVLCGSNVALEDIESWRQQFGL
;
A
#
# COMPACT_ATOMS: atom_id res chain seq x y z
N GLY A 1 7.23 -11.32 1.40
CA GLY A 1 5.81 -11.70 1.64
C GLY A 1 5.65 -13.22 1.65
N ALA A 2 4.48 -13.72 2.03
CA ALA A 2 4.16 -15.15 1.92
C ALA A 2 4.15 -15.58 0.44
N PRO A 3 4.72 -16.74 0.08
CA PRO A 3 4.89 -17.15 -1.32
C PRO A 3 3.58 -17.52 -2.03
N PHE A 4 2.53 -17.84 -1.28
CA PHE A 4 1.21 -18.17 -1.82
C PHE A 4 0.13 -17.99 -0.74
N ALA A 5 -1.12 -17.84 -1.18
CA ALA A 5 -2.29 -17.90 -0.31
C ALA A 5 -2.63 -19.36 0.03
N THR A 6 -2.95 -19.63 1.30
CA THR A 6 -3.43 -20.95 1.75
C THR A 6 -4.94 -21.07 1.56
N GLU A 7 -5.47 -22.30 1.57
CA GLU A 7 -6.92 -22.53 1.55
C GLU A 7 -7.63 -21.80 2.70
N ARG A 8 -7.03 -21.82 3.90
CA ARG A 8 -7.58 -21.14 5.07
C ARG A 8 -7.69 -19.62 4.87
N THR A 9 -6.64 -18.98 4.36
CA THR A 9 -6.64 -17.53 4.12
C THR A 9 -7.54 -17.15 2.95
N MET A 10 -7.67 -18.01 1.94
CA MET A 10 -8.59 -17.81 0.82
C MET A 10 -10.05 -17.93 1.25
N ALA A 11 -10.39 -18.91 2.10
CA ALA A 11 -11.73 -19.04 2.67
C ALA A 11 -12.10 -17.79 3.49
N ALA A 12 -11.20 -17.35 4.39
CA ALA A 12 -11.41 -16.14 5.17
C ALA A 12 -11.56 -14.89 4.28
N ALA A 13 -10.76 -14.77 3.21
CA ALA A 13 -10.87 -13.66 2.28
C ALA A 13 -12.25 -13.59 1.61
N ARG A 14 -12.83 -14.74 1.24
CA ARG A 14 -14.18 -14.82 0.64
C ARG A 14 -15.29 -14.46 1.61
N ASP A 15 -15.12 -14.78 2.88
CA ASP A 15 -16.16 -14.57 3.90
C ASP A 15 -16.11 -13.16 4.52
N PHE A 16 -14.92 -12.55 4.62
CA PHE A 16 -14.73 -11.33 5.42
C PHE A 16 -14.25 -10.10 4.65
N LEU A 17 -13.70 -10.23 3.43
CA LEU A 17 -13.32 -9.05 2.66
C LEU A 17 -14.53 -8.50 1.92
N GLU A 18 -14.78 -7.21 2.10
CA GLU A 18 -15.82 -6.49 1.37
C GLU A 18 -15.36 -6.11 -0.05
N GLU A 19 -14.06 -5.82 -0.21
CA GLU A 19 -13.52 -5.34 -1.47
C GLU A 19 -12.02 -5.61 -1.62
N ILE A 20 -11.57 -5.75 -2.86
CA ILE A 20 -10.16 -5.78 -3.25
C ILE A 20 -9.89 -4.58 -4.16
N VAL A 21 -9.00 -3.69 -3.72
CA VAL A 21 -8.57 -2.53 -4.50
C VAL A 21 -7.24 -2.84 -5.18
N LEU A 22 -7.22 -2.74 -6.51
CA LEU A 22 -5.99 -2.84 -7.29
C LEU A 22 -5.34 -1.46 -7.40
N VAL A 23 -4.03 -1.42 -7.23
CA VAL A 23 -3.23 -0.19 -7.24
C VAL A 23 -2.05 -0.38 -8.19
N PRO A 24 -1.75 0.59 -9.08
CA PRO A 24 -0.53 0.58 -9.87
C PRO A 24 0.72 0.68 -8.99
N ASP A 25 1.80 -0.04 -9.34
CA ASP A 25 3.07 0.01 -8.61
C ASP A 25 3.62 1.46 -8.49
N ALA A 26 3.47 2.27 -9.54
CA ALA A 26 3.87 3.68 -9.55
C ALA A 26 3.18 4.50 -8.44
N ASP A 27 1.93 4.17 -8.12
CA ASP A 27 1.18 4.87 -7.07
C ASP A 27 1.65 4.42 -5.69
N ALA A 28 1.91 3.12 -5.49
CA ALA A 28 2.50 2.63 -4.25
C ALA A 28 3.88 3.26 -3.99
N VAL A 29 4.74 3.39 -5.02
CA VAL A 29 6.05 4.04 -4.90
C VAL A 29 5.91 5.54 -4.62
N ARG A 30 4.97 6.24 -5.26
CA ARG A 30 4.68 7.65 -4.97
C ARG A 30 4.31 7.86 -3.51
N GLU A 31 3.42 7.01 -2.98
CA GLU A 31 2.99 7.13 -1.59
C GLU A 31 4.06 6.70 -0.60
N LEU A 32 4.96 5.77 -0.96
CA LEU A 32 6.16 5.49 -0.18
C LEU A 32 6.98 6.77 0.02
N LEU A 33 7.29 7.48 -1.07
CA LEU A 33 8.06 8.73 -1.03
C LEU A 33 7.35 9.81 -0.21
N TRP A 34 6.04 9.95 -0.39
CA TRP A 34 5.23 10.92 0.35
C TRP A 34 5.22 10.63 1.86
N VAL A 35 4.99 9.38 2.26
CA VAL A 35 4.99 8.97 3.68
C VAL A 35 6.37 9.13 4.30
N LEU A 36 7.43 8.78 3.58
CA LEU A 36 8.80 8.98 4.05
C LEU A 36 9.07 10.47 4.29
N GLN A 37 8.69 11.34 3.35
CA GLN A 37 8.93 12.77 3.44
C GLN A 37 8.11 13.44 4.55
N ASN A 38 6.83 13.10 4.70
CA ASN A 38 5.90 13.79 5.59
C ASN A 38 5.72 13.09 6.95
N GLY A 39 5.70 11.76 6.96
CA GLY A 39 5.54 10.94 8.15
C GLY A 39 6.85 10.48 8.77
N ARG A 40 7.99 10.59 8.06
CA ARG A 40 9.31 10.10 8.51
C ARG A 40 9.34 8.59 8.78
N VAL A 41 8.44 7.85 8.12
CA VAL A 41 8.37 6.39 8.20
C VAL A 41 8.80 5.82 6.86
N LEU A 42 9.83 4.98 6.87
CA LEU A 42 10.23 4.22 5.70
C LEU A 42 9.28 3.04 5.52
N LEU A 43 8.83 2.83 4.28
CA LEU A 43 7.93 1.74 3.89
C LEU A 43 8.49 1.03 2.66
N GLU A 44 8.09 -0.22 2.45
CA GLU A 44 8.21 -0.90 1.16
C GLU A 44 6.91 -0.73 0.34
N PRO A 45 6.92 -0.94 -1.00
CA PRO A 45 5.72 -0.78 -1.83
C PRO A 45 4.51 -1.62 -1.38
N ALA A 46 4.74 -2.82 -0.83
CA ALA A 46 3.68 -3.68 -0.31
C ALA A 46 2.97 -3.10 0.93
N ALA A 47 3.59 -2.15 1.64
CA ALA A 47 2.97 -1.44 2.76
C ALA A 47 2.32 -0.13 2.30
N SER A 48 3.02 0.67 1.48
CA SER A 48 2.53 1.96 0.98
C SER A 48 1.36 1.84 -0.01
N CYS A 49 1.15 0.68 -0.63
CA CYS A 49 -0.02 0.44 -1.48
C CYS A 49 -1.35 0.67 -0.74
N THR A 50 -1.38 0.50 0.59
CA THR A 50 -2.57 0.80 1.40
C THR A 50 -2.90 2.29 1.44
N VAL A 51 -1.89 3.16 1.40
CA VAL A 51 -2.07 4.63 1.32
C VAL A 51 -2.59 5.01 -0.06
N ALA A 52 -2.00 4.44 -1.11
CA ALA A 52 -2.43 4.66 -2.48
C ALA A 52 -3.89 4.18 -2.69
N ALA A 53 -4.25 3.01 -2.16
CA ALA A 53 -5.62 2.50 -2.19
C ALA A 53 -6.60 3.45 -1.47
N ALA A 54 -6.23 3.96 -0.30
CA ALA A 54 -7.06 4.90 0.45
C ALA A 54 -7.28 6.21 -0.32
N LEU A 55 -6.22 6.74 -0.97
CA LEU A 55 -6.33 7.94 -1.79
C LEU A 55 -7.16 7.73 -3.06
N ALA A 56 -7.02 6.59 -3.72
CA ALA A 56 -7.85 6.21 -4.88
C ALA A 56 -9.34 6.09 -4.50
N ARG A 57 -9.64 5.78 -3.24
CA ARG A 57 -10.98 5.58 -2.70
C ARG A 57 -11.47 6.71 -1.82
N LYS A 58 -10.77 7.83 -1.77
CA LYS A 58 -11.06 8.95 -0.87
C LYS A 58 -12.51 9.43 -0.96
N ASP A 59 -13.10 9.41 -2.15
CA ASP A 59 -14.46 9.89 -2.42
C ASP A 59 -15.55 8.92 -1.92
N SER A 60 -15.17 7.69 -1.53
CA SER A 60 -16.08 6.72 -0.91
C SER A 60 -16.22 6.89 0.61
N PHE A 61 -15.31 7.65 1.23
CA PHE A 61 -15.36 7.93 2.67
C PHE A 61 -16.25 9.13 2.97
N LYS A 62 -16.99 9.05 4.08
CA LYS A 62 -17.88 10.12 4.53
C LYS A 62 -17.22 10.94 5.63
N PRO A 63 -17.64 12.22 5.81
CA PRO A 63 -17.23 13.00 6.97
C PRO A 63 -17.50 12.24 8.28
N GLY A 64 -16.47 12.05 9.09
CA GLY A 64 -16.54 11.32 10.36
C GLY A 64 -16.08 9.86 10.32
N ASP A 65 -15.89 9.28 9.13
CA ASP A 65 -15.31 7.94 9.00
C ASP A 65 -13.87 7.92 9.53
N ARG A 66 -13.48 6.79 10.13
CA ARG A 66 -12.13 6.55 10.63
C ARG A 66 -11.50 5.46 9.78
N VAL A 67 -10.49 5.83 9.01
CA VAL A 67 -9.72 4.90 8.17
C VAL A 67 -8.44 4.52 8.89
N ALA A 68 -8.20 3.22 9.03
CA ALA A 68 -6.95 2.68 9.56
C ALA A 68 -6.19 1.95 8.45
N LEU A 69 -4.90 2.26 8.30
CA LEU A 69 -4.03 1.64 7.31
C LEU A 69 -3.00 0.78 8.02
N VAL A 70 -2.81 -0.46 7.56
CA VAL A 70 -1.80 -1.38 8.09
C VAL A 70 -0.54 -1.25 7.25
N LEU A 71 0.45 -0.53 7.79
CA LEU A 71 1.77 -0.38 7.18
C LEU A 71 2.64 -1.57 7.57
N CYS A 72 2.61 -2.62 6.76
CA CYS A 72 3.06 -3.95 7.16
C CYS A 72 4.58 -4.16 7.18
N GLY A 73 5.37 -3.29 6.55
CA GLY A 73 6.81 -3.50 6.44
C GLY A 73 7.59 -2.39 5.74
N SER A 74 8.91 -2.51 5.83
CA SER A 74 9.90 -1.57 5.30
C SER A 74 11.19 -2.28 4.86
N ASN A 75 11.08 -3.52 4.36
CA ASN A 75 12.22 -4.31 3.94
C ASN A 75 12.64 -3.90 2.52
N VAL A 76 13.25 -2.72 2.42
CA VAL A 76 13.59 -2.05 1.16
C VAL A 76 14.96 -1.38 1.29
N ALA A 77 15.77 -1.44 0.23
CA ALA A 77 17.02 -0.70 0.14
C ALA A 77 16.79 0.69 -0.48
N LEU A 78 17.65 1.66 -0.18
CA LEU A 78 17.53 3.01 -0.75
C LEU A 78 17.77 3.01 -2.26
N GLU A 79 18.63 2.11 -2.73
CA GLU A 79 18.94 1.92 -4.15
C GLU A 79 17.72 1.42 -4.93
N ASP A 80 16.91 0.55 -4.33
CA ASP A 80 15.66 0.07 -4.92
C ASP A 80 14.66 1.22 -5.08
N ILE A 81 14.53 2.05 -4.04
CA ILE A 81 13.64 3.21 -4.05
C ILE A 81 14.04 4.18 -5.16
N GLU A 82 15.34 4.49 -5.28
CA GLU A 82 15.84 5.37 -6.33
C GLU A 82 15.63 4.76 -7.73
N SER A 83 15.83 3.45 -7.88
CA SER A 83 15.57 2.75 -9.14
C SER A 83 14.09 2.86 -9.56
N TRP A 84 13.14 2.60 -8.65
CA TRP A 84 11.72 2.73 -8.94
C TRP A 84 11.29 4.18 -9.18
N ARG A 85 11.87 5.12 -8.44
CA ARG A 85 11.61 6.55 -8.63
C ARG A 85 11.96 6.98 -10.06
N GLN A 86 13.13 6.55 -10.55
CA GLN A 86 13.53 6.80 -11.94
C GLN A 86 12.64 6.06 -12.94
N GLN A 87 12.35 4.77 -12.68
CA GLN A 87 11.51 3.94 -13.56
C GLN A 87 10.11 4.53 -13.77
N PHE A 88 9.49 5.08 -12.72
CA PHE A 88 8.14 5.65 -12.77
C PHE A 88 8.10 7.16 -12.99
N GLY A 89 9.27 7.82 -13.11
CA GLY A 89 9.36 9.27 -13.32
C GLY A 89 8.84 10.11 -12.15
N LEU A 90 9.15 9.69 -10.92
CA LEU A 90 8.71 10.31 -9.66
C LEU A 90 9.76 11.24 -9.03
#